data_AF-A0A522M5E0-F1
#
_entry.id   AF-A0A522M5E0-F1
#
_cell.length_a   1.000
_cell.length_b   1.000
_cell.length_c   1.000
_cell.angle_alpha   90.00
_cell.angle_beta   90.00
_cell.angle_gamma   90.00
#
_symmetry.space_group_name_H-M   'P 1'
#
loop_
_entity.id
_entity.type
_entity.pdbx_description
1 polymer ?
#
loop_
_entity_poly.entity_id
_entity_poly.type
_entity_poly.pdbx_seq_one_letter_code
_entity_poly.pdbx_strand_id
1 'polypeptide(L)'
;RSQGLAEFEEALDRLARAPATAHFISRKLAVYWMSDSPPPALVERMVQTFAHSDGDIAATLRTLFTAPEFARAADRKFKDPMRYVVSSVRLAYDGRVILNAGPMINWLARMGEPLYGHQTPDGYPMTEADWASPGQMETRFEVARAIGSGSAGLFRTEGPQPMQRPAFPQLANALSYEAMAQTLGPATRQALAQAASPQEWNTLLLSSPEFMNR
;
A
#
# COMPACT_ATOMS: atom_id res chain seq x y z
N ARG A 1 24.96 1.51 41.99
CA ARG A 1 23.60 2.07 41.83
C ARG A 1 23.30 2.07 40.35
N SER A 2 22.18 1.48 39.97
CA SER A 2 21.74 1.24 38.58
C SER A 2 21.39 2.56 37.87
N GLN A 3 22.36 3.15 37.17
CA GLN A 3 22.14 4.28 36.24
C GLN A 3 21.90 3.82 34.79
N GLY A 4 22.10 2.53 34.48
CA GLY A 4 22.09 2.05 33.10
C GLY A 4 20.79 2.27 32.32
N LEU A 5 19.63 2.25 32.97
CA LEU A 5 18.35 2.55 32.28
C LEU A 5 18.24 4.04 31.93
N ALA A 6 18.58 4.93 32.85
CA ALA A 6 18.53 6.37 32.62
C ALA A 6 19.57 6.82 31.59
N GLU A 7 20.77 6.23 31.62
CA GLU A 7 21.81 6.48 30.61
C GLU A 7 21.38 5.98 29.21
N PHE A 8 20.66 4.85 29.15
CA PHE A 8 20.09 4.33 27.92
C PHE A 8 18.99 5.24 27.36
N GLU A 9 18.06 5.70 28.21
CA GLU A 9 17.01 6.65 27.83
C GLU A 9 17.61 7.97 27.33
N GLU A 10 18.63 8.51 28.01
CA GLU A 10 19.33 9.71 27.56
C GLU A 10 20.00 9.51 26.20
N ALA A 11 20.59 8.33 25.96
CA ALA A 11 21.18 7.99 24.67
C ALA A 11 20.11 7.94 23.56
N LEU A 12 18.93 7.36 23.84
CA LEU A 12 17.81 7.35 22.90
C LEU A 12 17.29 8.75 22.61
N ASP A 13 17.15 9.61 23.62
CA ASP A 13 16.71 10.99 23.45
C ASP A 13 17.68 11.79 22.57
N ARG A 14 18.99 11.62 22.80
CA ARG A 14 20.02 12.24 21.96
C ARG A 14 19.96 11.76 20.51
N LEU A 15 19.75 10.46 20.29
CA LEU A 15 19.60 9.89 18.95
C LEU A 15 18.32 10.39 18.27
N ALA A 16 17.19 10.44 18.99
CA ALA A 16 15.91 10.91 18.47
C ALA A 16 15.98 12.39 18.05
N ARG A 17 16.67 13.23 18.83
CA ARG A 17 16.86 14.66 18.56
C ARG A 17 18.00 14.98 17.60
N ALA A 18 18.77 14.00 17.15
CA ALA A 18 19.87 14.23 16.23
C ALA A 18 19.34 14.79 14.89
N PRO A 19 20.02 15.78 14.27
CA PRO A 19 19.63 16.33 12.97
C PRO A 19 19.49 15.24 11.89
N ALA A 20 20.37 14.25 11.90
CA ALA A 20 20.33 13.11 10.98
C ALA A 20 19.01 12.32 11.10
N THR A 21 18.47 12.16 12.31
CA THR A 21 17.18 11.50 12.55
C THR A 21 16.03 12.31 11.98
N ALA A 22 16.03 13.63 12.19
CA ALA A 22 15.01 14.51 11.63
C ALA A 22 14.98 14.44 10.08
N HIS A 23 16.16 14.48 9.43
CA HIS A 23 16.27 14.28 7.97
C HIS A 23 15.80 12.90 7.54
N PHE A 24 16.22 11.84 8.23
CA PHE A 24 15.87 10.47 7.90
C PHE A 24 14.36 10.24 7.97
N ILE A 25 13.72 10.59 9.09
CA ILE A 25 12.28 10.42 9.30
C ILE A 25 11.47 11.28 8.34
N SER A 26 11.83 12.56 8.19
CA SER A 26 11.13 13.47 7.26
C SER A 26 11.19 12.96 5.82
N ARG A 27 12.36 12.50 5.37
CA ARG A 27 12.52 11.90 4.04
C ARG A 27 11.69 10.61 3.90
N LYS A 28 11.75 9.71 4.88
CA LYS A 28 10.96 8.46 4.85
C LYS A 28 9.46 8.74 4.76
N LEU A 29 8.94 9.67 5.56
CA LEU A 29 7.53 10.06 5.53
C LEU A 29 7.14 10.68 4.18
N ALA A 30 7.97 11.57 3.64
CA ALA A 30 7.73 12.16 2.33
C ALA A 30 7.76 11.10 1.21
N VAL A 31 8.73 10.17 1.24
CA VAL A 31 8.79 9.05 0.28
C VAL A 31 7.56 8.17 0.36
N TYR A 32 7.15 7.84 1.59
CA TYR A 32 6.00 7.00 1.82
C TYR A 32 4.72 7.64 1.28
N TRP A 33 4.44 8.90 1.63
CA TRP A 33 3.17 9.57 1.37
C TRP A 33 3.06 10.31 0.05
N MET A 34 4.17 10.77 -0.53
CA MET A 34 4.15 11.65 -1.71
C MET A 34 4.72 10.97 -2.96
N SER A 35 6.02 10.69 -3.00
CA SER A 35 6.69 10.16 -4.19
C SER A 35 8.06 9.59 -3.86
N ASP A 36 8.63 8.76 -4.74
CA ASP A 36 9.97 8.19 -4.53
C ASP A 36 11.09 9.25 -4.46
N SER A 37 10.85 10.41 -5.05
CA SER A 37 11.79 11.55 -5.11
C SER A 37 11.09 12.83 -4.65
N PRO A 38 10.83 12.99 -3.34
CA PRO A 38 10.16 14.18 -2.82
C PRO A 38 11.05 15.42 -2.97
N PRO A 39 10.49 16.62 -3.21
CA PRO A 39 11.27 17.85 -3.36
C PRO A 39 12.16 18.12 -2.14
N PRO A 40 13.47 18.35 -2.30
CA PRO A 40 14.37 18.58 -1.17
C PRO A 40 13.91 19.72 -0.26
N ALA A 41 13.43 20.83 -0.83
CA ALA A 41 12.94 21.98 -0.08
C ALA A 41 11.74 21.64 0.82
N LEU A 42 10.86 20.73 0.42
CA LEU A 42 9.75 20.27 1.26
C LEU A 42 10.27 19.40 2.41
N VAL A 43 11.19 18.48 2.12
CA VAL A 43 11.82 17.65 3.16
C VAL A 43 12.50 18.54 4.21
N GLU A 44 13.23 19.59 3.81
CA GLU A 44 13.82 20.53 4.76
C GLU A 44 12.79 21.23 5.65
N ARG A 45 11.62 21.64 5.12
CA ARG A 45 10.55 22.21 5.96
C ARG A 45 9.98 21.19 6.95
N MET A 46 9.87 19.93 6.53
CA MET A 46 9.47 18.84 7.43
C MET A 46 10.52 18.61 8.52
N VAL A 47 11.81 18.64 8.19
CA VAL A 47 12.94 18.54 9.15
C VAL A 47 12.88 19.65 10.18
N GLN A 48 12.66 20.89 9.74
CA GLN A 48 12.48 22.02 10.66
C GLN A 48 11.28 21.79 11.57
N THR A 49 10.14 21.36 11.02
CA THR A 49 8.95 21.08 11.83
C THR A 49 9.25 20.02 12.89
N PHE A 50 9.84 18.88 12.49
CA PHE A 50 10.22 17.79 13.38
C PHE A 50 11.12 18.27 14.52
N ALA A 51 12.14 19.08 14.21
CA ALA A 51 13.05 19.58 15.23
C ALA A 51 12.37 20.57 16.20
N HIS A 52 11.55 21.49 15.70
CA HIS A 52 10.87 22.50 16.53
C HIS A 52 9.76 21.89 17.40
N SER A 53 9.16 20.78 16.96
CA SER A 53 8.10 20.08 17.68
C SER A 53 8.59 18.89 18.50
N ASP A 54 9.90 18.78 18.73
CA ASP A 54 10.53 17.67 19.46
C ASP A 54 10.09 16.28 18.96
N GLY A 55 10.04 16.12 17.65
CA GLY A 55 9.72 14.84 16.99
C GLY A 55 8.23 14.53 16.79
N ASP A 56 7.32 15.48 17.03
CA ASP A 56 5.88 15.27 16.75
C ASP A 56 5.61 14.93 15.27
N ILE A 57 5.33 13.65 15.00
CA ILE A 57 5.03 13.10 13.68
C ILE A 57 3.75 13.70 13.08
N ALA A 58 2.74 14.00 13.91
CA ALA A 58 1.50 14.59 13.41
C ALA A 58 1.75 16.01 12.90
N ALA A 59 2.57 16.79 13.61
CA ALA A 59 3.01 18.11 13.15
C ALA A 59 3.83 18.00 11.85
N THR A 60 4.79 17.09 11.78
CA THR A 60 5.60 16.87 10.56
C THR A 60 4.74 16.46 9.36
N LEU A 61 3.77 15.55 9.55
CA LEU A 61 2.84 15.15 8.50
C LEU A 61 1.88 16.27 8.09
N ARG A 62 1.48 17.14 9.02
CA ARG A 62 0.68 18.32 8.69
C ARG A 62 1.45 19.21 7.71
N THR A 63 2.74 19.45 7.94
CA THR A 63 3.61 20.21 7.02
C THR A 63 3.66 19.57 5.62
N LEU A 64 3.67 18.24 5.54
CA LEU A 64 3.61 17.53 4.27
C LEU A 64 2.27 17.73 3.57
N PHE A 65 1.16 17.42 4.24
CA PHE A 65 -0.17 17.39 3.62
C PHE A 65 -0.72 18.77 3.27
N THR A 66 -0.24 19.84 3.90
CA THR A 66 -0.61 21.22 3.56
C THR A 66 0.35 21.89 2.57
N ALA A 67 1.39 21.18 2.13
CA ALA A 67 2.37 21.73 1.19
C ALA A 67 1.77 21.89 -0.22
N PRO A 68 2.04 23.00 -0.92
CA PRO A 68 1.64 23.16 -2.33
C PRO A 68 2.18 22.06 -3.23
N GLU A 69 3.39 21.56 -2.95
CA GLU A 69 4.00 20.47 -3.69
C GLU A 69 3.20 19.17 -3.55
N PHE A 70 2.60 18.91 -2.38
CA PHE A 70 1.78 17.72 -2.14
C PHE A 70 0.48 17.77 -2.96
N ALA A 71 -0.21 18.92 -2.97
CA ALA A 71 -1.41 19.11 -3.78
C ALA A 71 -1.16 19.03 -5.30
N ARG A 72 0.09 19.27 -5.73
CA ARG A 72 0.51 19.19 -7.14
C ARG A 72 1.16 17.86 -7.50
N ALA A 73 1.48 17.02 -6.52
CA ALA A 73 2.02 15.70 -6.79
C ALA A 73 0.98 14.93 -7.60
N ALA A 74 1.41 14.32 -8.71
CA ALA A 74 0.54 13.40 -9.43
C ALA A 74 0.24 12.21 -8.50
N ASP A 75 -1.04 11.81 -8.40
CA ASP A 75 -1.54 10.67 -7.61
C ASP A 75 -1.00 9.32 -8.13
N ARG A 76 0.32 9.10 -8.01
CA ARG A 76 0.98 7.94 -8.61
C ARG A 76 2.08 7.39 -7.72
N LYS A 77 1.78 7.13 -6.43
CA LYS A 77 2.69 6.32 -5.63
C LYS A 77 2.41 4.85 -5.87
N PHE A 78 3.37 4.13 -6.42
CA PHE A 78 3.24 2.69 -6.61
C PHE A 78 2.98 1.98 -5.28
N LYS A 79 1.99 1.09 -5.25
CA LYS A 79 1.63 0.27 -4.08
C LYS A 79 2.68 -0.81 -3.88
N ASP A 80 3.17 -0.96 -2.65
CA ASP A 80 3.84 -2.18 -2.21
C ASP A 80 2.85 -3.38 -2.24
N PRO A 81 3.35 -4.62 -2.16
CA PRO A 81 2.50 -5.81 -2.10
C PRO A 81 1.40 -5.75 -1.03
N MET A 82 1.70 -5.23 0.15
CA MET A 82 0.74 -5.08 1.25
C MET A 82 -0.45 -4.21 0.87
N ARG A 83 -0.21 -2.99 0.38
CA ARG A 83 -1.29 -2.10 -0.09
C ARG A 83 -2.02 -2.68 -1.29
N TYR A 84 -1.30 -3.31 -2.21
CA TYR A 84 -1.91 -3.93 -3.38
C TYR A 84 -2.92 -4.99 -2.96
N VAL A 85 -2.51 -5.96 -2.13
CA VAL A 85 -3.38 -7.07 -1.69
C VAL A 85 -4.54 -6.57 -0.85
N VAL A 86 -4.28 -5.74 0.16
CA VAL A 86 -5.32 -5.26 1.07
C VAL A 86 -6.34 -4.39 0.32
N SER A 87 -5.89 -3.48 -0.56
CA SER A 87 -6.82 -2.67 -1.35
C SER A 87 -7.60 -3.50 -2.36
N SER A 88 -7.00 -4.54 -2.96
CA SER A 88 -7.68 -5.45 -3.89
C SER A 88 -8.79 -6.24 -3.19
N VAL A 89 -8.48 -6.82 -2.03
CA VAL A 89 -9.44 -7.59 -1.24
C VAL A 89 -10.54 -6.69 -0.70
N ARG A 90 -10.20 -5.48 -0.22
CA ARG A 90 -11.19 -4.49 0.24
C ARG A 90 -12.13 -4.09 -0.90
N LEU A 91 -11.60 -3.81 -2.09
CA LEU A 91 -12.43 -3.46 -3.25
C LEU A 91 -13.34 -4.63 -3.67
N ALA A 92 -12.80 -5.85 -3.73
CA ALA A 92 -13.52 -7.05 -4.15
C ALA A 92 -14.60 -7.50 -3.16
N TYR A 93 -14.36 -7.35 -1.87
CA TYR A 93 -15.14 -8.02 -0.84
C TYR A 93 -15.58 -7.12 0.31
N ASP A 94 -15.75 -5.82 0.03
CA ASP A 94 -16.19 -4.86 1.03
C ASP A 94 -17.45 -5.33 1.77
N GLY A 95 -17.52 -5.03 3.07
CA GLY A 95 -18.61 -5.47 3.95
C GLY A 95 -18.61 -6.96 4.33
N ARG A 96 -17.65 -7.76 3.88
CA ARG A 96 -17.50 -9.18 4.28
C ARG A 96 -16.31 -9.39 5.20
N VAL A 97 -16.52 -10.04 6.32
CA VAL A 97 -15.44 -10.42 7.24
C VAL A 97 -14.60 -11.54 6.61
N ILE A 98 -13.30 -11.31 6.49
CA ILE A 98 -12.34 -12.33 6.07
C ILE A 98 -12.17 -13.34 7.20
N LEU A 99 -12.43 -14.62 6.93
CA LEU A 99 -12.36 -15.71 7.91
C LEU A 99 -11.04 -16.48 7.83
N ASN A 100 -10.35 -16.39 6.69
CA ASN A 100 -9.06 -17.04 6.46
C ASN A 100 -8.12 -16.07 5.73
N ALA A 101 -7.11 -15.55 6.44
CA ALA A 101 -6.10 -14.65 5.87
C ALA A 101 -4.96 -15.39 5.15
N GLY A 102 -4.90 -16.73 5.22
CA GLY A 102 -3.84 -17.55 4.61
C GLY A 102 -3.58 -17.23 3.13
N PRO A 103 -4.60 -17.08 2.26
CA PRO A 103 -4.40 -16.66 0.88
C PRO A 103 -3.66 -15.32 0.75
N MET A 104 -4.03 -14.31 1.56
CA MET A 104 -3.40 -12.99 1.55
C MET A 104 -1.93 -13.08 1.99
N ILE A 105 -1.66 -13.79 3.08
CA ILE A 105 -0.29 -14.01 3.59
C ILE A 105 0.59 -14.68 2.52
N ASN A 106 0.06 -15.69 1.83
CA ASN A 106 0.77 -16.37 0.75
C ASN A 106 1.02 -15.47 -0.46
N TRP A 107 0.07 -14.60 -0.83
CA TRP A 107 0.27 -13.62 -1.91
C TRP A 107 1.38 -12.63 -1.58
N LEU A 108 1.41 -12.11 -0.35
CA LEU A 108 2.46 -11.21 0.13
C LEU A 108 3.84 -11.87 0.07
N ALA A 109 3.95 -13.12 0.55
CA ALA A 109 5.18 -13.89 0.49
C ALA A 109 5.66 -14.11 -0.95
N ARG A 110 4.75 -14.44 -1.88
CA ARG A 110 5.08 -14.61 -3.31
C ARG A 110 5.55 -13.32 -3.98
N MET A 111 5.10 -12.17 -3.50
CA MET A 111 5.53 -10.85 -3.99
C MET A 111 6.75 -10.30 -3.24
N GLY A 112 7.37 -11.09 -2.35
CA GLY A 112 8.60 -10.68 -1.65
C GLY A 112 8.39 -9.78 -0.43
N GLU A 113 7.15 -9.61 0.04
CA GLU A 113 6.83 -8.85 1.27
C GLU A 113 6.13 -9.74 2.32
N PRO A 114 6.71 -10.89 2.74
CA PRO A 114 6.10 -11.72 3.78
C PRO A 114 5.92 -10.96 5.10
N LEU A 115 4.81 -11.22 5.79
CA LEU A 115 4.58 -10.64 7.13
C LEU A 115 5.72 -11.06 8.08
N TYR A 116 6.33 -10.06 8.74
CA TYR A 116 7.47 -10.24 9.64
C TYR A 116 8.70 -10.91 9.01
N GLY A 117 8.86 -10.85 7.68
CA GLY A 117 9.98 -11.51 7.00
C GLY A 117 11.18 -10.61 6.68
N HIS A 118 11.11 -9.30 6.95
CA HIS A 118 12.27 -8.41 6.79
C HIS A 118 13.18 -8.50 8.01
N GLN A 119 14.45 -8.84 7.80
CA GLN A 119 15.37 -9.19 8.90
C GLN A 119 15.92 -7.98 9.65
N THR A 120 16.10 -6.86 8.96
CA THR A 120 16.74 -5.66 9.50
C THR A 120 15.69 -4.66 10.01
N PRO A 121 16.05 -3.77 10.96
CA PRO A 121 15.08 -2.86 11.58
C PRO A 121 14.64 -1.69 10.68
N ASP A 122 15.19 -1.57 9.48
CA ASP A 122 14.90 -0.50 8.52
C ASP A 122 13.60 -0.72 7.74
N GLY A 123 13.04 -1.93 7.78
CA GLY A 123 11.78 -2.30 7.13
C GLY A 123 11.88 -2.47 5.62
N TYR A 124 10.77 -2.89 5.00
CA TYR A 124 10.69 -3.07 3.56
C TYR A 124 10.96 -1.77 2.77
N PRO A 125 11.54 -1.88 1.57
CA PRO A 125 11.81 -0.72 0.74
C PRO A 125 10.51 -0.04 0.29
N MET A 126 10.58 1.29 0.11
CA MET A 126 9.41 2.11 -0.17
C MET A 126 9.34 2.61 -1.61
N THR A 127 10.29 2.26 -2.48
CA THR A 127 10.34 2.76 -3.86
C THR A 127 9.74 1.79 -4.87
N GLU A 128 9.25 2.30 -5.99
CA GLU A 128 8.65 1.49 -7.06
C GLU A 128 9.64 0.48 -7.65
N ALA A 129 10.92 0.87 -7.78
CA ALA A 129 11.95 0.04 -8.37
C ALA A 129 12.11 -1.33 -7.67
N ASP A 130 11.80 -1.39 -6.37
CA ASP A 130 11.86 -2.61 -5.57
C ASP A 130 10.66 -3.54 -5.80
N TRP A 131 9.56 -3.02 -6.36
CA TRP A 131 8.26 -3.71 -6.44
C TRP A 131 7.68 -3.87 -7.86
N ALA A 132 8.29 -3.24 -8.87
CA ALA A 132 7.76 -3.17 -10.24
C ALA A 132 8.56 -4.00 -11.27
N SER A 133 9.34 -4.99 -10.84
CA SER A 133 10.03 -5.88 -11.76
C SER A 133 9.03 -6.73 -12.57
N PRO A 134 9.39 -7.23 -13.78
CA PRO A 134 8.47 -8.02 -14.61
C PRO A 134 7.85 -9.23 -13.88
N GLY A 135 8.64 -9.96 -13.08
CA GLY A 135 8.14 -11.11 -12.31
C GLY A 135 7.21 -10.71 -11.16
N GLN A 136 7.41 -9.51 -10.57
CA GLN A 136 6.47 -8.97 -9.58
C GLN A 136 5.15 -8.56 -10.22
N MET A 137 5.21 -7.95 -11.41
CA MET A 137 4.01 -7.58 -12.18
C MET A 137 3.21 -8.81 -12.64
N GLU A 138 3.89 -9.86 -13.10
CA GLU A 138 3.26 -11.15 -13.41
C GLU A 138 2.56 -11.74 -12.17
N THR A 139 3.25 -11.74 -11.02
CA THR A 139 2.67 -12.25 -9.77
C THR A 139 1.43 -11.45 -9.36
N ARG A 140 1.42 -10.12 -9.54
CA ARG A 140 0.24 -9.30 -9.29
C ARG A 140 -0.92 -9.64 -10.22
N PHE A 141 -0.66 -9.92 -11.50
CA PHE A 141 -1.69 -10.37 -12.43
C PHE A 141 -2.35 -11.70 -11.97
N GLU A 142 -1.54 -12.66 -11.51
CA GLU A 142 -2.05 -13.91 -10.94
C GLU A 142 -2.86 -13.70 -9.66
N VAL A 143 -2.45 -12.77 -8.80
CA VAL A 143 -3.21 -12.39 -7.59
C VAL A 143 -4.53 -11.69 -7.97
N ALA A 144 -4.51 -10.76 -8.93
CA ALA A 144 -5.71 -10.12 -9.47
C ALA A 144 -6.70 -11.17 -10.01
N ARG A 145 -6.19 -12.16 -10.76
CA ARG A 145 -7.00 -13.27 -11.29
C ARG A 145 -7.58 -14.12 -10.18
N ALA A 146 -6.79 -14.45 -9.15
CA ALA A 146 -7.26 -15.23 -8.02
C ALA A 146 -8.40 -14.51 -7.26
N ILE A 147 -8.29 -13.19 -7.08
CA ILE A 147 -9.32 -12.36 -6.44
C ILE A 147 -10.54 -12.17 -7.35
N GLY A 148 -10.33 -11.89 -8.64
CA GLY A 148 -11.38 -11.58 -9.60
C GLY A 148 -12.24 -12.78 -10.00
N SER A 149 -11.67 -13.99 -9.94
CA SER A 149 -12.36 -15.25 -10.29
C SER A 149 -13.15 -15.87 -9.14
N GLY A 150 -12.89 -15.47 -7.88
CA GLY A 150 -13.60 -15.95 -6.70
C GLY A 150 -12.85 -15.62 -5.40
N SER A 151 -13.40 -16.03 -4.26
CA SER A 151 -12.86 -15.62 -2.95
C SER A 151 -11.49 -16.20 -2.58
N ALA A 152 -10.87 -17.02 -3.42
CA ALA A 152 -9.59 -17.68 -3.16
C ALA A 152 -9.49 -18.42 -1.79
N GLY A 153 -10.63 -18.76 -1.19
CA GLY A 153 -10.68 -19.37 0.14
C GLY A 153 -10.71 -18.41 1.33
N LEU A 154 -10.82 -17.09 1.10
CA LEU A 154 -10.84 -16.05 2.14
C LEU A 154 -12.01 -16.17 3.14
N PHE A 155 -13.11 -16.82 2.74
CA PHE A 155 -14.31 -17.02 3.57
C PHE A 155 -14.51 -18.48 4.01
N ARG A 156 -13.47 -19.31 3.86
CA ARG A 156 -13.51 -20.70 4.30
C ARG A 156 -13.22 -20.78 5.79
N THR A 157 -14.06 -21.50 6.54
CA THR A 157 -13.82 -21.90 7.93
C THR A 157 -13.31 -23.34 7.97
N GLU A 158 -12.64 -23.71 9.07
CA GLU A 158 -12.35 -25.11 9.38
C GLU A 158 -13.66 -25.83 9.75
N GLY A 159 -14.12 -26.78 8.93
CA GLY A 159 -15.35 -27.55 9.15
C GLY A 159 -16.15 -27.85 7.86
N PRO A 160 -17.27 -28.62 7.95
CA PRO A 160 -18.12 -28.91 6.80
C PRO A 160 -18.73 -27.63 6.26
N GLN A 161 -18.32 -27.24 5.05
CA GLN A 161 -18.89 -26.08 4.39
C GLN A 161 -20.13 -26.48 3.60
N PRO A 162 -21.25 -25.74 3.70
CA PRO A 162 -22.28 -25.85 2.68
C PRO A 162 -21.62 -25.58 1.31
N MET A 163 -22.09 -26.25 0.25
CA MET A 163 -21.66 -26.00 -1.14
C MET A 163 -22.08 -24.60 -1.61
N GLN A 164 -21.64 -23.55 -0.93
CA GLN A 164 -21.73 -22.19 -1.43
C GLN A 164 -20.52 -22.01 -2.35
N ARG A 165 -20.77 -22.07 -3.66
CA ARG A 165 -19.81 -21.53 -4.62
C ARG A 165 -19.59 -20.06 -4.23
N PRO A 166 -18.37 -19.63 -3.91
CA PRO A 166 -18.14 -18.24 -3.61
C PRO A 166 -18.59 -17.42 -4.82
N ALA A 167 -19.55 -16.51 -4.63
CA ALA A 167 -19.87 -15.54 -5.67
C ALA A 167 -18.59 -14.75 -5.99
N PHE A 168 -18.25 -14.65 -7.27
CA PHE A 168 -17.19 -13.77 -7.73
C PHE A 168 -17.59 -12.31 -7.44
N PRO A 169 -16.63 -11.42 -7.17
CA PRO A 169 -16.95 -10.04 -6.86
C PRO A 169 -17.53 -9.36 -8.11
N GLN A 170 -18.55 -8.50 -7.94
CA GLN A 170 -19.07 -7.69 -9.04
C GLN A 170 -18.57 -6.26 -8.86
N LEU A 171 -17.32 -6.03 -9.28
CA LEU A 171 -16.67 -4.72 -9.12
C LEU A 171 -17.24 -3.65 -10.08
N ALA A 172 -17.94 -4.08 -11.13
CA ALA A 172 -18.62 -3.21 -12.08
C ALA A 172 -19.97 -2.68 -11.57
N ASN A 173 -20.23 -2.68 -10.25
CA ASN A 173 -21.44 -2.05 -9.74
C ASN A 173 -21.47 -0.56 -10.11
N ALA A 174 -22.65 -0.02 -10.39
CA ALA A 174 -22.76 1.30 -11.04
C ALA A 174 -22.07 2.42 -10.25
N LEU A 175 -22.25 2.44 -8.92
CA LEU A 175 -21.70 3.51 -8.07
C LEU A 175 -20.18 3.44 -7.88
N SER A 176 -19.59 2.26 -7.64
CA SER A 176 -18.13 2.17 -7.48
C SER A 176 -17.42 2.32 -8.82
N TYR A 177 -18.01 1.80 -9.91
CA TYR A 177 -17.43 1.96 -11.24
C TYR A 177 -17.46 3.41 -11.73
N GLU A 178 -18.57 4.14 -11.55
CA GLU A 178 -18.66 5.54 -11.98
C GLU A 178 -17.60 6.43 -11.31
N ALA A 179 -17.33 6.20 -10.03
CA ALA A 179 -16.28 6.91 -9.30
C ALA A 179 -14.87 6.55 -9.83
N MET A 180 -14.62 5.28 -10.14
CA MET A 180 -13.32 4.82 -10.63
C MET A 180 -13.09 5.16 -12.11
N ALA A 181 -14.13 5.11 -12.95
CA ALA A 181 -14.01 5.28 -14.40
C ALA A 181 -13.44 6.65 -14.81
N GLN A 182 -13.64 7.66 -13.97
CA GLN A 182 -13.10 9.01 -14.15
C GLN A 182 -11.58 9.06 -14.00
N THR A 183 -10.98 8.14 -13.24
CA THR A 183 -9.53 8.08 -13.00
C THR A 183 -8.80 7.11 -13.93
N LEU A 184 -9.53 6.24 -14.63
CA LEU A 184 -8.94 5.28 -15.57
C LEU A 184 -8.43 5.97 -16.85
N GLY A 185 -7.32 5.48 -17.39
CA GLY A 185 -6.83 5.88 -18.70
C GLY A 185 -7.62 5.25 -19.85
N PRO A 186 -7.47 5.77 -21.10
CA PRO A 186 -8.16 5.22 -22.27
C PRO A 186 -7.85 3.74 -22.53
N ALA A 187 -6.59 3.33 -22.36
CA ALA A 187 -6.17 1.94 -22.57
C ALA A 187 -6.84 0.98 -21.58
N THR A 188 -6.87 1.33 -20.29
CA THR A 188 -7.55 0.54 -19.26
C THR A 188 -9.04 0.43 -19.54
N ARG A 189 -9.71 1.53 -19.90
CA ARG A 189 -11.13 1.50 -20.30
C ARG A 189 -11.39 0.61 -21.52
N GLN A 190 -10.53 0.67 -22.53
CA GLN A 190 -10.65 -0.17 -23.72
C GLN A 190 -10.50 -1.66 -23.37
N ALA A 191 -9.50 -2.01 -22.55
CA ALA A 191 -9.32 -3.39 -22.09
C ALA A 191 -10.54 -3.89 -21.31
N LEU A 192 -11.07 -3.09 -20.37
CA LEU A 192 -12.27 -3.42 -19.61
C LEU A 192 -13.50 -3.63 -20.51
N ALA A 193 -13.66 -2.83 -21.56
CA ALA A 193 -14.77 -2.97 -22.52
C ALA A 193 -14.68 -4.24 -23.37
N GLN A 194 -13.48 -4.83 -23.50
CA GLN A 194 -13.25 -6.07 -24.24
C GLN A 194 -13.33 -7.33 -23.38
N ALA A 195 -13.53 -7.21 -22.07
CA ALA A 195 -13.63 -8.35 -21.17
C ALA A 195 -14.82 -9.25 -21.55
N ALA A 196 -14.57 -10.54 -21.76
CA ALA A 196 -15.59 -11.53 -22.11
C ALA A 196 -16.39 -12.04 -20.90
N SER A 197 -15.94 -11.72 -19.68
CA SER A 197 -16.61 -12.13 -18.45
C SER A 197 -16.37 -11.14 -17.30
N PRO A 198 -17.25 -11.11 -16.27
CA PRO A 198 -17.01 -10.32 -15.07
C PRO A 198 -15.69 -10.65 -14.36
N GLN A 199 -15.26 -11.91 -14.38
CA GLN A 199 -14.01 -12.35 -13.75
C GLN A 199 -12.79 -11.77 -14.47
N GLU A 200 -12.82 -11.80 -15.81
CA GLU A 200 -11.81 -11.15 -16.64
C GLU A 200 -11.82 -9.64 -16.41
N TRP A 201 -13.00 -9.02 -16.38
CA TRP A 201 -13.16 -7.60 -16.09
C TRP A 201 -12.53 -7.22 -14.74
N ASN A 202 -12.81 -7.98 -13.68
CA ASN A 202 -12.21 -7.77 -12.36
C ASN A 202 -10.70 -7.92 -12.38
N THR A 203 -10.21 -8.94 -13.08
CA THR A 203 -8.77 -9.21 -13.22
C THR A 203 -8.09 -8.02 -13.88
N LEU A 204 -8.62 -7.55 -15.02
CA LEU A 204 -8.10 -6.42 -15.77
C LEU A 204 -8.10 -5.13 -14.94
N LEU A 205 -9.17 -4.88 -14.17
CA LEU A 205 -9.24 -3.71 -13.29
C LEU A 205 -8.16 -3.77 -12.20
N LEU A 206 -8.05 -4.89 -11.49
CA LEU A 206 -7.08 -5.07 -10.40
C LEU A 206 -5.63 -5.17 -10.91
N SER A 207 -5.42 -5.47 -12.19
CA SER A 207 -4.10 -5.45 -12.82
C SER A 207 -3.76 -4.13 -13.53
N SER A 208 -4.67 -3.15 -13.53
CA SER A 208 -4.49 -1.90 -14.29
C SER A 208 -3.39 -1.00 -13.70
N PRO A 209 -2.69 -0.21 -14.53
CA PRO A 209 -1.69 0.75 -14.05
C PRO A 209 -2.25 1.72 -13.01
N GLU A 210 -3.50 2.14 -13.16
CA GLU A 210 -4.18 3.04 -12.23
C GLU A 210 -4.40 2.36 -10.88
N PHE A 211 -4.77 1.07 -10.87
CA PHE A 211 -4.94 0.32 -9.63
C PHE A 211 -3.60 -0.03 -8.94
N MET A 212 -2.49 -0.11 -9.68
CA MET A 212 -1.15 -0.29 -9.09
C MET A 212 -0.68 0.92 -8.29
N ASN A 213 -1.31 2.06 -8.51
CA ASN A 213 -0.97 3.32 -7.87
C ASN A 213 -2.02 3.72 -6.83
N ARG A 214 -1.63 4.63 -5.93
CA ARG A 214 -2.51 5.30 -4.98
C ARG A 214 -2.34 6.80 -5.07
#